data_AF-A0A7U3Q138-F1
#
_entry.id   AF-A0A7U3Q138-F1
#
_cell.length_a   1.000
_cell.length_b   1.000
_cell.length_c   1.000
_cell.angle_alpha   90.00
_cell.angle_beta   90.00
_cell.angle_gamma   90.00
#
_symmetry.space_group_name_H-M   'P 1'
#
loop_
_entity.id
_entity.type
_entity.pdbx_description
1 polymer ?
#
loop_
_entity_poly.entity_id
_entity_poly.type
_entity_poly.pdbx_seq_one_letter_code
_entity_poly.pdbx_strand_id
1 'polypeptide(L)'
;MGRIFARRRPLTLFLLFVLFVIVVILHRLHQTWGRNALRVDSPEPPSSWAAPTEQPSENFHGIGYLTRPRTISTTDTHPAVREYRRRYGLPPPPHFDKWFEFAQENEVRLIDEFDTIHDLMTPFWGLSPKTIRGRAREALGHSNGLIGIAIRGHKVAFVENSIGAEWQHLATIDMMGKFIQHLPDGPGL
;
A
#
# COMPACT_ATOMS: atom_id res chain seq x y z
N MET A 1 81.13 4.03 6.15
CA MET A 1 80.12 5.06 6.52
C MET A 1 78.77 4.63 5.98
N GLY A 2 77.72 4.64 6.81
CA GLY A 2 76.33 4.51 6.35
C GLY A 2 75.54 3.37 6.97
N ARG A 3 74.70 3.69 7.96
CA ARG A 3 73.42 3.00 8.19
C ARG A 3 72.37 4.04 8.59
N ILE A 4 71.61 4.48 7.61
CA ILE A 4 70.34 5.20 7.78
C ILE A 4 69.27 4.11 7.97
N PHE A 5 68.63 4.06 9.13
CA PHE A 5 67.35 3.36 9.28
C PHE A 5 66.44 4.20 10.17
N ALA A 6 65.69 5.10 9.54
CA ALA A 6 64.64 5.86 10.18
C ALA A 6 63.44 4.95 10.47
N ARG A 7 63.33 4.47 11.70
CA ARG A 7 62.18 3.73 12.21
C ARG A 7 61.05 4.71 12.56
N ARG A 8 60.26 5.11 11.57
CA ARG A 8 59.00 5.88 11.77
C ARG A 8 57.88 5.29 10.91
N ARG A 9 57.33 4.16 11.35
CA ARG A 9 56.09 3.57 10.79
C ARG A 9 54.99 3.16 11.81
N PRO A 10 55.06 3.46 13.13
CA PRO A 10 53.95 3.07 14.01
C PRO A 10 52.74 3.98 13.86
N LEU A 11 52.95 5.28 13.57
CA LEU A 11 51.87 6.26 13.46
C LEU A 11 51.00 6.05 12.21
N THR A 12 51.60 5.68 11.09
CA THR A 12 50.85 5.42 9.84
C THR A 12 49.95 4.19 9.96
N LEU A 13 50.42 3.11 10.60
CA LEU A 13 49.60 1.92 10.85
C LEU A 13 48.48 2.21 11.84
N PHE A 14 48.74 3.03 12.87
CA PHE A 14 47.71 3.48 13.80
C PHE A 14 46.62 4.31 13.10
N LEU A 15 47.00 5.26 12.25
CA LEU A 15 46.04 6.08 11.49
C LEU A 15 45.19 5.24 10.52
N LEU A 16 45.79 4.25 9.83
CA LEU A 16 45.05 3.33 8.96
C LEU A 16 44.06 2.46 9.74
N PHE A 17 44.44 2.00 10.93
CA PHE A 17 43.55 1.25 11.81
C PHE A 17 42.37 2.11 12.29
N VAL A 18 42.62 3.36 12.69
CA VAL A 18 41.56 4.30 13.08
C VAL A 18 40.62 4.59 11.91
N LEU A 19 41.16 4.81 10.70
CA LEU A 19 40.35 5.01 9.49
C LEU A 19 39.48 3.79 9.18
N PHE A 20 40.04 2.58 9.28
CA PHE A 20 39.28 1.34 9.09
C PHE A 20 38.14 1.19 10.10
N VAL A 21 38.40 1.48 11.38
CA VAL A 21 37.36 1.46 12.44
C VAL A 21 36.27 2.49 12.14
N ILE A 22 36.62 3.71 11.72
CA ILE A 22 35.65 4.73 11.31
C ILE A 22 34.82 4.26 10.13
N VAL A 23 35.43 3.70 9.09
CA VAL A 23 34.71 3.18 7.92
C VAL A 23 33.77 2.03 8.31
N VAL A 24 34.19 1.12 9.19
CA VAL A 24 33.32 0.05 9.70
C VAL A 24 32.16 0.63 10.53
N ILE A 25 32.41 1.63 11.38
CA ILE A 25 31.37 2.30 12.17
C ILE A 25 30.39 3.03 11.25
N LEU A 26 30.87 3.80 10.27
CA LEU A 26 30.05 4.50 9.28
C LEU A 26 29.24 3.52 8.42
N HIS A 27 29.85 2.41 8.00
CA HIS A 27 29.14 1.36 7.29
C HIS A 27 28.07 0.71 8.18
N ARG A 28 28.37 0.40 9.45
CA ARG A 28 27.38 -0.14 10.40
C ARG A 28 26.25 0.84 10.67
N LEU A 29 26.56 2.14 10.80
CA LEU A 29 25.58 3.22 10.96
C LEU A 29 24.68 3.33 9.73
N HIS A 30 25.24 3.36 8.52
CA HIS A 30 24.47 3.35 7.27
C HIS A 30 23.54 2.12 7.16
N GLN A 31 24.04 0.94 7.54
CA GLN A 31 23.26 -0.32 7.56
C GLN A 31 22.19 -0.37 8.67
N THR A 32 22.33 0.41 9.75
CA THR A 32 21.28 0.56 10.78
C THR A 32 20.24 1.62 10.43
N TRP A 33 20.63 2.68 9.70
CA TRP A 33 19.72 3.73 9.26
C TRP A 33 18.65 3.22 8.28
N GLY A 34 19.01 2.31 7.37
CA GLY A 34 18.05 1.67 6.46
C GLY A 34 17.11 0.65 7.12
N ARG A 35 17.49 0.03 8.24
CA ARG A 35 16.67 -0.99 8.94
C ARG A 35 15.67 -0.41 9.94
N ASN A 36 15.99 0.72 10.56
CA ASN A 36 15.13 1.34 11.57
C ASN A 36 14.07 2.27 10.96
N ALA A 37 14.27 2.75 9.72
CA ALA A 37 13.30 3.60 9.02
C ALA A 37 12.01 2.85 8.57
N LEU A 38 12.02 1.50 8.58
CA LEU A 38 10.88 0.67 8.20
C LEU A 38 10.12 0.08 9.40
N ARG A 39 10.56 0.36 10.63
CA ARG A 39 9.82 0.02 11.84
C ARG A 39 9.12 1.28 12.35
N VAL A 40 8.05 1.66 11.64
CA VAL A 40 6.98 2.43 12.30
C VAL A 40 6.47 1.51 13.39
N ASP A 41 6.65 1.89 14.66
CA ASP A 41 6.08 1.16 15.80
C ASP A 41 4.57 1.05 15.58
N SER A 42 4.17 -0.10 15.03
CA SER A 42 2.78 -0.45 14.88
C SER A 42 2.30 -0.79 16.29
N PRO A 43 1.36 -0.03 16.88
CA PRO A 43 0.81 -0.39 18.18
C PRO A 43 0.26 -1.81 18.11
N GLU A 44 0.39 -2.59 19.19
CA GLU A 44 -0.30 -3.87 19.27
C GLU A 44 -1.77 -3.68 18.91
N PRO A 45 -2.33 -4.55 18.06
CA PRO A 45 -3.69 -4.37 17.59
C PRO A 45 -4.63 -4.34 18.81
N PRO A 46 -5.47 -3.30 18.98
CA PRO A 46 -6.43 -3.22 20.07
C PRO A 46 -7.22 -4.52 20.18
N SER A 47 -7.65 -4.93 21.38
CA SER A 47 -8.42 -6.17 21.57
C SER A 47 -9.69 -6.30 20.70
N SER A 48 -10.20 -5.19 20.16
CA SER A 48 -11.26 -5.13 19.14
C SER A 48 -10.85 -5.63 17.74
N TRP A 49 -9.56 -5.92 17.54
CA TRP A 49 -8.94 -6.47 16.33
C TRP A 49 -8.70 -7.98 16.45
N ALA A 50 -9.00 -8.58 17.62
CA ALA A 50 -9.27 -10.00 17.66
C ALA A 50 -10.36 -10.26 16.62
N ALA A 51 -10.06 -11.10 15.63
CA ALA A 51 -11.04 -11.49 14.64
C ALA A 51 -12.32 -11.89 15.37
N PRO A 52 -13.52 -11.41 14.95
CA PRO A 52 -14.75 -12.00 15.42
C PRO A 52 -14.59 -13.52 15.28
N THR A 53 -14.74 -14.27 16.36
CA THR A 53 -14.63 -15.74 16.33
C THR A 53 -15.67 -16.33 15.36
N GLU A 54 -16.67 -15.54 14.97
CA GLU A 54 -17.54 -15.80 13.85
C GLU A 54 -16.80 -15.61 12.52
N GLN A 55 -16.35 -16.74 11.97
CA GLN A 55 -16.03 -16.85 10.56
C GLN A 55 -17.21 -16.30 9.74
N PRO A 56 -16.97 -15.44 8.73
CA PRO A 56 -18.00 -15.12 7.77
C PRO A 56 -18.57 -16.43 7.24
N SER A 57 -19.89 -16.57 7.26
CA SER A 57 -20.53 -17.79 6.78
C SER A 57 -20.00 -18.14 5.39
N GLU A 58 -19.90 -19.44 5.10
CA GLU A 58 -19.36 -19.96 3.84
C GLU A 58 -20.04 -19.35 2.59
N ASN A 59 -21.24 -18.79 2.78
CA ASN A 59 -22.08 -18.11 1.78
C ASN A 59 -21.87 -16.59 1.67
N PHE A 60 -20.83 -16.02 2.29
CA PHE A 60 -20.52 -14.60 2.13
C PHE A 60 -19.92 -14.31 0.75
N HIS A 61 -20.78 -13.96 -0.21
CA HIS A 61 -20.37 -13.46 -1.51
C HIS A 61 -19.77 -12.05 -1.37
N GLY A 62 -18.64 -11.79 -2.05
CA GLY A 62 -17.91 -10.52 -1.96
C GLY A 62 -18.73 -9.29 -2.33
N ILE A 63 -19.85 -9.42 -3.04
CA ILE A 63 -20.75 -8.28 -3.32
C ILE A 63 -21.81 -8.05 -2.24
N GLY A 64 -21.86 -8.86 -1.18
CA GLY A 64 -22.89 -8.81 -0.14
C GLY A 64 -22.97 -7.48 0.63
N TYR A 65 -21.86 -6.73 0.71
CA TYR A 65 -21.85 -5.38 1.27
C TYR A 65 -22.41 -4.33 0.30
N LEU A 66 -22.37 -4.59 -1.02
CA LEU A 66 -23.01 -3.76 -2.03
C LEU A 66 -24.52 -4.04 -2.10
N THR A 67 -24.96 -5.26 -1.84
CA THR A 67 -26.38 -5.62 -1.92
C THR A 67 -27.17 -5.33 -0.62
N ARG A 68 -26.55 -4.78 0.42
CA ARG A 68 -27.28 -4.39 1.64
C ARG A 68 -28.25 -3.25 1.29
N PRO A 69 -29.54 -3.36 1.64
CA PRO A 69 -30.49 -2.28 1.45
C PRO A 69 -30.02 -1.08 2.29
N ARG A 70 -29.50 -0.06 1.62
CA ARG A 70 -29.18 1.23 2.23
C ARG A 70 -30.38 2.14 2.01
N THR A 71 -30.83 2.80 3.08
CA THR A 71 -31.76 3.92 3.00
C THR A 71 -31.29 4.88 1.91
N ILE A 72 -32.17 5.27 0.99
CA ILE A 72 -31.86 6.15 -0.15
C ILE A 72 -31.00 7.32 0.34
N SER A 73 -29.71 7.31 0.00
CA SER A 73 -28.79 8.39 0.34
C SER A 73 -29.01 9.51 -0.67
N THR A 74 -28.84 10.77 -0.28
CA THR A 74 -29.03 11.94 -1.16
C THR A 74 -28.15 11.93 -2.43
N THR A 75 -27.13 11.06 -2.49
CA THR A 75 -26.33 10.75 -3.69
C THR A 75 -27.09 10.02 -4.80
N ASP A 76 -28.28 9.46 -4.52
CA ASP A 76 -29.04 8.66 -5.49
C ASP A 76 -29.66 9.48 -6.64
N THR A 77 -29.76 10.79 -6.47
CA THR A 77 -30.31 11.71 -7.48
C THR A 77 -29.25 12.22 -8.47
N HIS A 78 -27.98 11.89 -8.28
CA HIS A 78 -26.91 12.35 -9.16
C HIS A 78 -26.92 11.59 -10.50
N PRO A 79 -26.83 12.25 -11.67
CA PRO A 79 -26.84 11.58 -12.98
C PRO A 79 -25.80 10.46 -13.13
N ALA A 80 -24.58 10.68 -12.64
CA ALA A 80 -23.52 9.66 -12.67
C ALA A 80 -23.84 8.41 -11.82
N VAL A 81 -24.54 8.57 -10.69
CA VAL A 81 -24.97 7.44 -9.85
C VAL A 81 -26.07 6.63 -10.55
N ARG A 82 -27.01 7.31 -11.21
CA ARG A 82 -28.02 6.63 -12.03
C ARG A 82 -27.39 5.86 -13.17
N GLU A 83 -26.43 6.47 -13.87
CA GLU A 83 -25.76 5.82 -14.99
C GLU A 83 -24.92 4.63 -14.55
N TYR A 84 -24.18 4.75 -13.45
CA TYR A 84 -23.43 3.62 -12.85
C TYR A 84 -24.36 2.44 -12.52
N ARG A 85 -25.48 2.71 -11.85
CA ARG A 85 -26.47 1.66 -11.53
C ARG A 85 -27.12 1.06 -12.77
N ARG A 86 -27.44 1.89 -13.77
CA ARG A 86 -28.05 1.45 -15.03
C ARG A 86 -27.11 0.52 -15.82
N ARG A 87 -25.81 0.82 -15.85
CA ARG A 87 -24.80 0.01 -16.56
C ARG A 87 -24.42 -1.26 -15.81
N TYR A 88 -24.12 -1.15 -14.52
CA TYR A 88 -23.49 -2.26 -13.77
C TYR A 88 -24.45 -3.01 -12.84
N GLY A 89 -25.66 -2.49 -12.59
CA GLY A 89 -26.62 -3.10 -11.65
C GLY A 89 -26.16 -3.10 -10.19
N LEU A 90 -25.10 -2.37 -9.87
CA LEU A 90 -24.50 -2.28 -8.54
C LEU A 90 -24.65 -0.87 -7.98
N PRO A 91 -24.81 -0.70 -6.66
CA PRO A 91 -24.64 0.62 -6.07
C PRO A 91 -23.19 1.09 -6.25
N PRO A 92 -22.98 2.40 -6.43
CA PRO A 92 -21.64 2.95 -6.54
C PRO A 92 -20.85 2.73 -5.23
N PRO A 93 -19.51 2.69 -5.29
CA PRO A 93 -18.65 2.64 -4.11
C PRO A 93 -18.90 3.81 -3.14
N PRO A 94 -18.51 3.68 -1.86
CA PRO A 94 -18.47 4.83 -0.94
C PRO A 94 -17.66 5.99 -1.51
N HIS A 95 -18.08 7.23 -1.21
CA HIS A 95 -17.42 8.46 -1.68
C HIS A 95 -17.33 8.62 -3.21
N PHE A 96 -18.26 8.01 -3.95
CA PHE A 96 -18.34 8.13 -5.41
C PHE A 96 -18.50 9.57 -5.90
N ASP A 97 -19.19 10.41 -5.13
CA ASP A 97 -19.29 11.85 -5.35
C ASP A 97 -17.91 12.53 -5.36
N LYS A 98 -17.04 12.19 -4.40
CA LYS A 98 -15.68 12.73 -4.30
C LYS A 98 -14.78 12.26 -5.43
N TRP A 99 -14.92 11.00 -5.82
CA TRP A 99 -14.23 10.48 -7.00
C TRP A 99 -14.69 11.22 -8.28
N PHE A 100 -15.98 11.47 -8.41
CA PHE A 100 -16.54 12.16 -9.57
C PHE A 100 -16.09 13.63 -9.63
N GLU A 101 -16.11 14.36 -8.52
CA GLU A 101 -15.54 15.70 -8.41
C GLU A 101 -14.07 15.71 -8.83
N PHE A 102 -13.26 14.80 -8.28
CA PHE A 102 -11.84 14.67 -8.61
C PHE A 102 -11.62 14.40 -10.10
N ALA A 103 -12.40 13.52 -10.72
CA ALA A 103 -12.27 13.20 -12.13
C ALA A 103 -12.63 14.39 -13.03
N GLN A 104 -13.60 15.23 -12.64
CA GLN A 104 -13.90 16.47 -13.36
C GLN A 104 -12.76 17.49 -13.25
N GLU A 105 -12.24 17.71 -12.04
CA GLU A 105 -11.13 18.64 -11.79
C GLU A 105 -9.86 18.27 -12.57
N ASN A 106 -9.68 16.99 -12.88
CA ASN A 106 -8.56 16.47 -13.66
C ASN A 106 -8.91 16.20 -15.14
N GLU A 107 -10.02 16.75 -15.63
CA GLU A 107 -10.44 16.70 -17.04
C GLU A 107 -10.53 15.29 -17.64
N VAL A 108 -10.93 14.31 -16.82
CA VAL A 108 -11.15 12.93 -17.27
C VAL A 108 -12.30 12.91 -18.27
N ARG A 109 -12.01 12.52 -19.53
CA ARG A 109 -12.98 12.54 -20.63
C ARG A 109 -14.08 11.48 -20.51
N LEU A 110 -13.76 10.34 -19.92
CA LEU A 110 -14.64 9.16 -19.81
C LEU A 110 -14.97 8.90 -18.34
N ILE A 111 -15.58 9.89 -17.69
CA ILE A 111 -15.87 9.89 -16.25
C ILE A 111 -16.94 8.87 -15.82
N ASP A 112 -17.73 8.36 -16.76
CA ASP A 112 -18.79 7.38 -16.53
C ASP A 112 -18.47 6.00 -17.14
N GLU A 113 -17.28 5.82 -17.69
CA GLU A 113 -16.83 4.56 -18.30
C GLU A 113 -15.98 3.75 -17.32
N PHE A 114 -16.61 2.78 -16.67
CA PHE A 114 -15.95 1.87 -15.72
C PHE A 114 -15.84 0.44 -16.25
N ASP A 115 -16.13 0.21 -17.53
CA ASP A 115 -16.23 -1.14 -18.11
C ASP A 115 -14.94 -1.93 -17.91
N THR A 116 -13.78 -1.30 -18.13
CA THR A 116 -12.48 -1.93 -17.90
C THR A 116 -12.28 -2.32 -16.43
N ILE A 117 -12.63 -1.43 -15.48
CA ILE A 117 -12.51 -1.72 -14.04
C ILE A 117 -13.47 -2.83 -13.64
N HIS A 118 -14.71 -2.77 -14.14
CA HIS A 118 -15.74 -3.78 -13.91
C HIS A 118 -15.27 -5.18 -14.37
N ASP A 119 -14.74 -5.27 -15.59
CA ASP A 119 -14.27 -6.53 -16.16
C ASP A 119 -13.04 -7.07 -15.41
N LEU A 120 -12.12 -6.19 -15.01
CA LEU A 120 -10.98 -6.57 -14.18
C LEU A 120 -11.41 -7.05 -12.79
N MET A 121 -12.51 -6.52 -12.24
CA MET A 121 -13.02 -6.90 -10.92
C MET A 121 -13.88 -8.17 -10.94
N THR A 122 -14.50 -8.49 -12.07
CA THR A 122 -15.43 -9.61 -12.23
C THR A 122 -14.88 -10.96 -11.72
N PRO A 123 -13.63 -11.36 -11.99
CA PRO A 123 -13.06 -12.63 -11.50
C PRO A 123 -13.04 -12.77 -9.97
N PHE A 124 -13.13 -11.65 -9.24
CA PHE A 124 -13.04 -11.64 -7.78
C PHE A 124 -14.41 -11.72 -7.09
N TRP A 125 -15.51 -11.52 -7.81
CA TRP A 125 -16.86 -11.39 -7.21
C TRP A 125 -17.40 -12.68 -6.56
N GLY A 126 -16.86 -13.84 -6.92
CA GLY A 126 -17.16 -15.13 -6.30
C GLY A 126 -16.19 -15.57 -5.20
N LEU A 127 -15.12 -14.80 -4.94
CA LEU A 127 -14.08 -15.19 -3.98
C LEU A 127 -14.40 -14.66 -2.58
N SER A 128 -14.17 -15.50 -1.57
CA SER A 128 -14.24 -15.04 -0.19
C SER A 128 -13.14 -14.01 0.09
N PRO A 129 -13.37 -13.02 0.99
CA PRO A 129 -12.34 -12.08 1.39
C PRO A 129 -11.06 -12.77 1.91
N LYS A 130 -11.19 -13.93 2.56
CA LYS A 130 -10.05 -14.74 3.03
C LYS A 130 -9.23 -15.26 1.86
N THR A 131 -9.88 -15.76 0.81
CA THR A 131 -9.23 -16.26 -0.40
C THR A 131 -8.46 -15.16 -1.12
N ILE A 132 -9.07 -13.97 -1.26
CA ILE A 132 -8.41 -12.81 -1.89
C ILE A 132 -7.15 -12.42 -1.13
N ARG A 133 -7.22 -12.30 0.20
CA ARG A 133 -6.05 -11.97 1.04
C ARG A 133 -4.94 -13.02 0.95
N GLY A 134 -5.32 -14.31 0.99
CA GLY A 134 -4.36 -15.41 0.86
C GLY A 134 -3.57 -15.32 -0.44
N ARG A 135 -4.27 -15.10 -1.57
CA ARG A 135 -3.63 -14.95 -2.89
C ARG A 135 -2.78 -13.68 -3.00
N ALA A 136 -3.22 -12.57 -2.42
CA ALA A 136 -2.43 -11.34 -2.39
C ALA A 136 -1.11 -11.53 -1.63
N ARG A 137 -1.16 -12.15 -0.44
CA ARG A 137 0.04 -12.46 0.35
C ARG A 137 0.98 -13.43 -0.37
N GLU A 138 0.44 -14.46 -1.02
CA GLU A 138 1.23 -15.38 -1.84
C GLU A 138 1.92 -14.66 -3.00
N ALA A 139 1.20 -13.79 -3.71
CA ALA A 139 1.74 -13.05 -4.85
C ALA A 139 2.85 -12.06 -4.44
N LEU A 140 2.71 -11.38 -3.30
CA LEU A 140 3.71 -10.43 -2.80
C LEU A 140 5.00 -11.11 -2.29
N GLY A 141 4.95 -12.41 -1.97
CA GLY A 141 6.11 -13.18 -1.51
C GLY A 141 7.09 -13.59 -2.62
N HIS A 142 6.83 -13.25 -3.87
CA HIS A 142 7.62 -13.65 -5.03
C HIS A 142 8.15 -12.44 -5.77
N SER A 143 9.31 -12.56 -6.42
CA SER A 143 9.89 -11.48 -7.22
C SER A 143 9.18 -11.41 -8.58
N ASN A 144 8.12 -10.59 -8.65
CA ASN A 144 7.20 -10.50 -9.80
C ASN A 144 6.78 -9.06 -10.15
N GLY A 145 7.40 -8.04 -9.55
CA GLY A 145 7.13 -6.64 -9.86
C GLY A 145 5.80 -6.11 -9.31
N LEU A 146 5.14 -6.84 -8.41
CA LEU A 146 3.96 -6.37 -7.69
C LEU A 146 4.34 -5.45 -6.52
N ILE A 147 3.51 -4.43 -6.32
CA ILE A 147 3.55 -3.52 -5.17
C ILE A 147 2.32 -3.82 -4.31
N GLY A 148 2.54 -4.18 -3.04
CA GLY A 148 1.45 -4.32 -2.08
C GLY A 148 1.19 -2.99 -1.40
N ILE A 149 -0.06 -2.51 -1.37
CA ILE A 149 -0.43 -1.26 -0.68
C ILE A 149 -1.56 -1.56 0.32
N ALA A 150 -1.41 -1.13 1.57
CA ALA A 150 -2.49 -1.16 2.55
C ALA A 150 -2.83 0.24 3.04
N ILE A 151 -4.13 0.53 3.20
CA ILE A 151 -4.66 1.83 3.66
C ILE A 151 -5.29 1.65 5.05
N ARG A 152 -4.93 2.49 6.01
CA ARG A 152 -5.50 2.53 7.37
C ARG A 152 -5.65 3.97 7.84
N GLY A 153 -6.83 4.32 8.35
CA GLY A 153 -7.10 5.65 8.87
C GLY A 153 -6.76 6.74 7.85
N HIS A 154 -7.08 6.51 6.58
CA HIS A 154 -6.80 7.41 5.46
C HIS A 154 -5.31 7.66 5.19
N LYS A 155 -4.43 6.71 5.54
CA LYS A 155 -2.98 6.76 5.29
C LYS A 155 -2.47 5.46 4.70
N VAL A 156 -1.39 5.53 3.94
CA VAL A 156 -0.65 4.32 3.51
C VAL A 156 0.03 3.72 4.73
N ALA A 157 -0.36 2.50 5.07
CA ALA A 157 0.11 1.78 6.25
C ALA A 157 1.20 0.75 5.93
N PHE A 158 1.26 0.27 4.68
CA PHE A 158 2.17 -0.78 4.26
C PHE A 158 2.48 -0.65 2.77
N VAL A 159 3.76 -0.79 2.43
CA VAL A 159 4.24 -0.94 1.05
C VAL A 159 5.23 -2.09 0.99
N GLU A 160 4.86 -3.21 0.36
CA GLU A 160 5.77 -4.33 0.10
C GLU A 160 6.24 -4.30 -1.35
N ASN A 161 7.54 -4.54 -1.55
CA ASN A 161 8.12 -4.57 -2.87
C ASN A 161 8.65 -5.96 -3.20
N SER A 162 8.24 -6.48 -4.35
CA SER A 162 8.84 -7.70 -4.87
C SER A 162 10.06 -7.43 -5.75
N ILE A 163 10.06 -6.40 -6.62
CA ILE A 163 11.22 -5.95 -7.44
C ILE A 163 11.05 -4.50 -8.04
N GLY A 164 10.24 -3.62 -7.46
CA GLY A 164 10.06 -2.25 -7.98
C GLY A 164 11.24 -1.33 -7.66
N ALA A 165 11.52 -0.35 -8.50
CA ALA A 165 12.48 0.70 -8.14
C ALA A 165 11.80 1.71 -7.18
N GLU A 166 12.55 2.22 -6.19
CA GLU A 166 12.03 3.09 -5.11
C GLU A 166 11.20 4.28 -5.62
N TRP A 167 11.53 4.80 -6.80
CA TRP A 167 10.78 5.88 -7.45
C TRP A 167 9.33 5.51 -7.80
N GLN A 168 9.04 4.24 -8.12
CA GLN A 168 7.68 3.78 -8.45
C GLN A 168 6.78 3.84 -7.22
N HIS A 169 7.34 3.53 -6.05
CA HIS A 169 6.63 3.56 -4.78
C HIS A 169 6.30 4.98 -4.39
N LEU A 170 7.31 5.85 -4.44
CA LEU A 170 7.16 7.26 -4.14
C LEU A 170 6.15 7.93 -5.08
N ALA A 171 6.22 7.67 -6.37
CA ALA A 171 5.25 8.19 -7.34
C ALA A 171 3.83 7.67 -7.08
N THR A 172 3.67 6.39 -6.70
CA THR A 172 2.36 5.81 -6.40
C THR A 172 1.77 6.43 -5.13
N ILE A 173 2.56 6.61 -4.08
CA ILE A 173 2.13 7.26 -2.83
C ILE A 173 1.75 8.72 -3.10
N ASP A 174 2.57 9.45 -3.87
CA ASP A 174 2.31 10.85 -4.23
C ASP A 174 1.01 11.01 -5.02
N MET A 175 0.79 10.15 -6.02
CA MET A 175 -0.46 10.10 -6.78
C MET A 175 -1.67 9.84 -5.87
N MET A 176 -1.56 8.94 -4.90
CA MET A 176 -2.63 8.63 -3.96
C MET A 176 -2.91 9.76 -2.97
N GLY A 177 -1.92 10.63 -2.68
CA GLY A 177 -2.02 11.69 -1.67
C GLY A 177 -3.22 12.62 -1.85
N LYS A 178 -3.65 12.85 -3.09
CA LYS A 178 -4.80 13.72 -3.41
C LYS A 178 -6.17 13.12 -3.07
N PHE A 179 -6.26 11.79 -2.92
CA PHE A 179 -7.53 11.08 -2.80
C PHE A 179 -7.61 10.12 -1.61
N ILE A 180 -6.48 9.83 -0.94
CA ILE A 180 -6.41 8.83 0.14
C ILE A 180 -7.35 9.11 1.34
N GLN A 181 -7.68 10.38 1.56
CA GLN A 181 -8.66 10.84 2.56
C GLN A 181 -10.10 10.35 2.32
N HIS A 182 -10.40 9.91 1.10
CA HIS A 182 -11.71 9.38 0.70
C HIS A 182 -11.70 7.86 0.53
N LEU A 183 -10.55 7.21 0.70
CA LEU A 183 -10.42 5.76 0.56
C LEU A 183 -10.76 5.07 1.88
N PRO A 184 -11.60 4.02 1.85
CA PRO A 184 -11.86 3.21 3.04
C PRO A 184 -10.60 2.42 3.43
N ASP A 185 -10.59 1.95 4.67
CA ASP A 185 -9.58 1.02 5.15
C ASP A 185 -9.57 -0.25 4.29
N GLY A 186 -8.38 -0.70 3.90
CA GLY A 186 -8.23 -1.93 3.13
C GLY A 186 -8.55 -3.21 3.93
N PRO A 187 -8.80 -4.35 3.30
CA PRO A 187 -8.72 -5.63 4.01
C PRO A 187 -7.26 -5.82 4.47
N GLY A 188 -7.04 -6.12 5.75
CA GLY A 188 -5.66 -6.29 6.28
C GLY A 188 -4.95 -7.44 5.55
N LEU A 189 -3.71 -7.23 5.10
CA LEU A 189 -2.95 -8.24 4.35
C LEU A 189 -2.52 -9.43 5.22
#